data_AF-A0AA42YVZ1-F1
#
_entry.id   AF-A0AA42YVZ1-F1
#
_cell.length_a   1.000
_cell.length_b   1.000
_cell.length_c   1.000
_cell.angle_alpha   90.00
_cell.angle_beta   90.00
_cell.angle_gamma   90.00
#
_symmetry.space_group_name_H-M   'P 1'
#
loop_
_entity.id
_entity.type
_entity.pdbx_description
1 polymer ?
#
loop_
_entity_poly.entity_id
_entity_poly.type
_entity_poly.pdbx_seq_one_letter_code
_entity_poly.pdbx_strand_id
1 'polypeptide(L)' 'MTRRRIIEPGTIWALSRRTTRRHFLLNPDEARQMEQAYWYCLGHAAKAHGVLVHAGCLMSTHCHEVVT' A
#
# COMPACT_ATOMS: atom_id res chain seq x y z
N MET A 1 -11.41 -12.67 -9.95
CA MET A 1 -10.28 -12.98 -10.85
C MET A 1 -9.45 -11.72 -11.02
N THR A 2 -8.16 -11.75 -10.66
CA THR A 2 -7.24 -10.65 -10.97
C THR A 2 -6.79 -10.80 -12.42
N ARG A 3 -7.08 -9.81 -13.27
CA ARG A 3 -6.50 -9.77 -14.62
C ARG A 3 -4.98 -9.65 -14.51
N ARG A 4 -4.25 -10.21 -15.47
CA ARG A 4 -2.79 -10.00 -15.58
C ARG A 4 -2.54 -8.49 -15.66
N ARG A 5 -1.65 -7.99 -14.81
CA ARG A 5 -1.27 -6.59 -14.85
C ARG A 5 -0.31 -6.39 -16.03
N ILE A 6 -0.61 -5.39 -16.85
CA ILE A 6 0.33 -4.91 -17.87
C ILE A 6 1.43 -4.18 -17.11
N ILE A 7 2.70 -4.49 -17.33
CA ILE A 7 3.80 -3.85 -16.60
C ILE A 7 4.68 -3.21 -17.67
N GLU A 8 4.60 -1.89 -17.77
CA GLU A 8 5.33 -1.08 -18.74
C GLU A 8 6.10 0.01 -17.99
N PRO A 9 7.33 0.35 -18.41
CA PRO A 9 8.11 1.40 -17.78
C PRO A 9 7.35 2.72 -17.70
N GLY A 10 7.40 3.39 -16.55
CA GLY A 10 6.77 4.70 -16.35
C GLY A 10 5.25 4.68 -16.16
N THR A 11 4.60 3.51 -16.19
CA THR A 11 3.15 3.41 -15.96
C THR A 11 2.80 3.70 -14.51
N ILE A 12 1.83 4.58 -14.28
CA ILE A 12 1.28 4.85 -12.95
C ILE A 12 0.21 3.81 -12.61
N TRP A 13 0.36 3.16 -11.47
CA TRP A 13 -0.58 2.16 -10.97
C TRP A 13 -1.26 2.62 -9.70
N ALA A 14 -2.60 2.55 -9.70
CA ALA A 14 -3.39 2.50 -8.48
C ALA A 14 -3.51 1.05 -8.01
N LEU A 15 -2.98 0.79 -6.82
CA LEU A 15 -2.97 -0.51 -6.16
C LEU A 15 -3.93 -0.49 -4.98
N SER A 16 -4.56 -1.64 -4.73
CA SER A 16 -5.32 -1.86 -3.50
C SER A 16 -5.08 -3.27 -2.99
N ARG A 17 -4.84 -3.42 -1.70
CA ARG A 17 -4.70 -4.73 -1.05
C ARG A 17 -5.58 -4.78 0.19
N ARG A 18 -6.42 -5.82 0.26
CA ARG A 18 -7.34 -6.05 1.39
C ARG A 18 -6.72 -7.04 2.38
N THR A 19 -7.06 -6.86 3.65
CA THR A 19 -6.77 -7.83 4.70
C THR A 19 -7.49 -9.16 4.43
N THR A 20 -6.94 -10.24 4.99
CA THR A 20 -7.54 -11.57 4.93
C THR A 20 -8.97 -11.52 5.46
N ARG A 21 -9.92 -12.03 4.67
CA ARG A 21 -11.37 -12.06 5.00
C ARG A 21 -11.96 -10.69 5.37
N ARG A 22 -11.30 -9.57 4.98
CA ARG A 22 -11.70 -8.19 5.33
C ARG A 22 -11.80 -7.93 6.85
N HIS A 23 -11.01 -8.63 7.65
CA HIS A 23 -10.91 -8.31 9.08
C HIS A 23 -10.31 -6.90 9.28
N PHE A 24 -10.74 -6.23 10.36
CA PHE A 24 -10.24 -4.92 10.76
C PHE A 24 -8.88 -5.04 11.47
N LEU A 25 -7.86 -5.50 10.76
CA LEU A 25 -6.52 -5.75 11.32
C LEU A 25 -5.64 -4.50 11.41
N LEU A 26 -6.02 -3.43 10.70
CA LEU A 26 -5.25 -2.20 10.59
C LEU A 26 -5.87 -1.15 11.52
N ASN A 27 -5.68 -1.35 12.82
CA ASN A 27 -6.27 -0.49 13.85
C ASN A 27 -5.74 0.95 13.73
N PRO A 28 -6.60 1.99 13.64
CA PRO A 28 -6.17 3.38 13.78
C PRO A 28 -5.95 3.69 15.27
N ASP A 29 -4.87 3.16 15.83
CA ASP A 29 -4.53 3.37 17.24
C ASP A 29 -4.19 4.84 17.52
N GLU A 30 -4.51 5.32 18.72
CA GLU A 30 -4.26 6.73 19.11
C GLU A 30 -2.76 7.08 19.04
N ALA A 31 -1.88 6.11 19.29
CA ALA A 31 -0.44 6.26 19.19
C ALA A 31 0.09 6.22 17.73
N ARG A 32 -0.80 5.95 16.76
CA ARG A 32 -0.51 5.85 15.31
C ARG A 32 0.57 4.82 14.97
N GLN A 33 0.79 3.80 15.79
CA GLN A 33 1.80 2.77 15.58
C GLN A 33 1.55 2.01 14.28
N MET A 34 0.30 1.66 13.99
CA MET A 34 -0.07 0.94 12.78
C MET A 34 0.19 1.78 11.53
N GLU A 35 -0.13 3.06 11.57
CA GLU A 35 0.11 3.99 10.47
C GLU A 35 1.61 4.19 10.23
N GLN A 36 2.40 4.35 11.28
CA GLN A 36 3.85 4.50 11.18
C GLN A 36 4.50 3.23 10.60
N ALA A 37 4.05 2.05 11.04
CA ALA A 37 4.52 0.78 10.49
C ALA A 37 4.20 0.66 8.99
N TYR A 38 3.00 1.08 8.57
CA TYR A 38 2.63 1.13 7.17
C TYR A 38 3.55 2.05 6.35
N TRP A 39 3.75 3.30 6.79
CA TRP A 39 4.61 4.24 6.08
C TRP A 39 6.06 3.81 6.02
N TYR A 40 6.58 3.23 7.11
CA TYR A 40 7.93 2.67 7.14
C TYR A 40 8.08 1.55 6.11
N CYS A 41 7.17 0.57 6.12
CA CYS A 41 7.21 -0.55 5.18
C CYS A 41 7.06 -0.08 3.71
N LEU A 42 6.16 0.87 3.45
CA LEU A 42 5.96 1.41 2.11
C LEU A 42 7.22 2.14 1.61
N GLY A 43 7.79 3.03 2.44
CA GLY A 43 9.02 3.75 2.09
C GLY A 43 10.24 2.83 1.94
N HIS A 44 10.37 1.83 2.80
CA HIS A 44 11.43 0.82 2.70
C HIS A 44 11.32 0.02 1.41
N ALA A 45 10.12 -0.47 1.07
CA ALA A 45 9.89 -1.22 -0.16
C ALA A 45 10.12 -0.36 -1.41
N ALA A 46 9.67 0.90 -1.39
CA ALA A 46 9.92 1.87 -2.46
C ALA A 46 11.42 2.03 -2.73
N LYS A 47 12.21 2.23 -1.68
CA LYS A 47 13.68 2.33 -1.77
C LYS A 47 14.32 1.01 -2.24
N ALA A 48 13.89 -0.12 -1.71
CA ALA A 48 14.47 -1.43 -2.03
C ALA A 48 14.25 -1.85 -3.49
N HIS A 49 13.16 -1.38 -4.10
CA HIS A 49 12.76 -1.79 -5.46
C HIS A 49 12.82 -0.65 -6.49
N GLY A 50 13.25 0.56 -6.11
CA GLY A 50 13.32 1.69 -7.02
C GLY A 50 11.96 2.18 -7.53
N VAL A 51 10.91 2.02 -6.73
CA VAL A 51 9.53 2.42 -7.05
C VAL A 51 9.27 3.82 -6.51
N LEU A 52 8.60 4.67 -7.30
CA LEU A 52 8.19 6.00 -6.85
C LEU A 52 6.78 5.95 -6.27
N VAL A 53 6.61 6.39 -5.02
CA VAL A 53 5.30 6.49 -4.35
C VAL A 53 4.76 7.90 -4.50
N HIS A 54 3.62 8.05 -5.17
CA HIS A 54 2.93 9.33 -5.35
C HIS A 54 1.91 9.58 -4.24
N ALA A 55 1.23 8.51 -3.80
CA ALA A 55 0.25 8.56 -2.72
C ALA A 55 0.13 7.20 -2.02
N GLY A 56 -0.27 7.23 -0.75
CA GLY A 56 -0.59 6.06 0.06
C GLY A 56 -1.74 6.37 1.01
N CYS A 57 -2.61 5.40 1.27
CA CYS A 57 -3.68 5.52 2.24
C CYS A 57 -3.93 4.19 2.94
N LEU A 58 -3.89 4.22 4.27
CA LEU A 58 -4.20 3.06 5.11
C LEU A 58 -5.62 3.19 5.66
N MET A 59 -6.43 2.16 5.43
CA MET A 59 -7.76 2.01 6.00
C MET A 59 -7.81 0.74 6.85
N SER A 60 -8.81 0.60 7.71
CA SER A 60 -8.83 -0.48 8.70
C SER A 60 -8.88 -1.91 8.13
N THR A 61 -9.27 -2.05 6.87
CA THR A 61 -9.40 -3.36 6.17
C THR A 61 -8.58 -3.46 4.89
N HIS A 62 -7.91 -2.40 4.47
CA HIS A 62 -7.16 -2.37 3.22
C HIS A 62 -6.27 -1.13 3.11
N CYS A 63 -5.33 -1.16 2.17
CA CYS A 63 -4.52 -0.01 1.80
C CYS A 63 -4.68 0.30 0.31
N HIS A 64 -4.35 1.54 -0.06
CA HIS A 64 -4.23 2.00 -1.43
C HIS A 64 -2.87 2.66 -1.64
N GLU A 65 -2.25 2.39 -2.77
CA GLU A 65 -0.98 3.01 -3.17
C GLU A 65 -1.07 3.48 -4.62
N VAL A 66 -0.52 4.65 -4.92
CA VAL A 66 -0.32 5.12 -6.29
C VAL A 66 1.18 5.19 -6.54
N VAL A 67 1.65 4.37 -7.48
CA VAL A 67 3.09 4.16 -7.71
C VAL A 67 3.49 4.20 -9.18
N THR A 68 4.75 4.48 -9.46
CA THR A 68 5.42 4.25 -10.76
C THR A 68 6.59 3.33 -10.60
#